data_AF-A0A9K3D163-F1
#
_entry.id   AF-A0A9K3D163-F1
#
_cell.length_a   1.000
_cell.length_b   1.000
_cell.length_c   1.000
_cell.angle_alpha   90.00
_cell.angle_beta   90.00
_cell.angle_gamma   90.00
#
_symmetry.space_group_name_H-M   'P 1'
#
loop_
_entity.id
_entity.type
_entity.pdbx_description
1 polymer ?
#
loop_
_entity_poly.entity_id
_entity_poly.type
_entity_poly.pdbx_seq_one_letter_code
_entity_poly.pdbx_strand_id
1 'polypeptide(L)'
;TYIYMTPEDIETEQNLLRASDVIVFQFPLFWYSSPSVLKMYQDNVLAYGFAYGSTGKALNGKKMLVCTSTGGPVEAYQPDGGNKNGTGATLDEMMTPFRCMCRLTGMEYQTPFRTHGARVISDEGLAAQCDKYVETVLAL
;
A
#
# COMPACT_ATOMS: atom_id res chain seq x y z
N THR A 1 -8.96 12.16 -21.86
CA THR A 1 -10.02 12.12 -20.84
C THR A 1 -9.37 11.79 -19.52
N TYR A 2 -9.31 12.74 -18.58
CA TYR A 2 -8.84 12.44 -17.23
C TYR A 2 -9.90 11.55 -16.56
N ILE A 3 -9.50 10.38 -16.10
CA ILE A 3 -10.36 9.47 -15.36
C ILE A 3 -10.48 10.13 -13.98
N TYR A 4 -11.59 10.79 -13.70
CA TYR A 4 -11.88 11.31 -12.36
C TYR A 4 -12.89 10.36 -11.71
N MET A 5 -12.70 10.06 -10.42
CA MET A 5 -13.71 9.38 -9.63
C MET A 5 -14.93 10.30 -9.53
N THR A 6 -16.12 9.77 -9.78
CA THR A 6 -17.36 10.53 -9.59
C THR A 6 -17.64 10.69 -8.09
N PRO A 7 -18.49 11.66 -7.68
CA PRO A 7 -18.92 11.76 -6.29
C PRO A 7 -19.53 10.45 -5.75
N GLU A 8 -20.28 9.73 -6.58
CA GLU A 8 -20.87 8.43 -6.24
C GLU A 8 -19.80 7.35 -5.99
N ASP A 9 -18.75 7.32 -6.83
CA ASP A 9 -17.62 6.41 -6.64
C ASP A 9 -16.91 6.72 -5.31
N ILE A 10 -16.67 8.01 -5.03
CA ILE A 10 -16.02 8.44 -3.79
C ILE A 10 -16.85 8.02 -2.58
N GLU A 11 -18.17 8.28 -2.60
CA GLU A 11 -19.06 7.90 -1.50
C GLU A 11 -19.09 6.37 -1.28
N THR A 12 -19.14 5.60 -2.37
CA THR A 12 -19.09 4.13 -2.32
C THR A 12 -17.82 3.65 -1.63
N GLU A 13 -16.66 4.16 -2.04
CA GLU A 13 -15.37 3.81 -1.44
C GLU A 13 -15.27 4.24 0.02
N GLN A 14 -15.76 5.43 0.37
CA GLN A 14 -15.80 5.87 1.76
C GLN A 14 -16.70 4.97 2.63
N ASN A 15 -17.81 4.47 2.09
CA ASN A 15 -18.68 3.52 2.79
C ASN A 15 -17.99 2.17 3.02
N LEU A 16 -17.27 1.66 2.02
CA LEU A 16 -16.45 0.44 2.17
C LEU A 16 -15.38 0.61 3.27
N LEU A 17 -14.70 1.75 3.28
CA LEU A 17 -13.71 2.07 4.32
C LEU A 17 -14.34 2.13 5.72
N ARG A 18 -15.55 2.70 5.87
CA ARG A 18 -16.27 2.71 7.17
C ARG A 18 -16.57 1.30 7.65
N ALA A 19 -17.02 0.43 6.75
CA ALA A 19 -17.43 -0.94 7.04
C ALA A 19 -16.28 -1.92 7.29
N SER A 20 -15.03 -1.53 7.02
CA SER A 20 -13.86 -2.42 7.08
C SER A 20 -13.01 -2.14 8.32
N ASP A 21 -12.53 -3.17 9.01
CA ASP A 21 -11.60 -3.02 10.14
C ASP A 21 -10.13 -2.98 9.71
N VAL A 22 -9.83 -3.62 8.57
CA VAL A 22 -8.49 -3.72 7.98
C VAL A 22 -8.52 -3.15 6.56
N ILE A 23 -7.61 -2.22 6.27
CA ILE A 23 -7.44 -1.61 4.95
C ILE A 23 -6.13 -2.10 4.33
N VAL A 24 -6.24 -2.85 3.23
CA VAL A 24 -5.09 -3.42 2.52
C VAL A 24 -4.81 -2.63 1.25
N PHE A 25 -3.68 -1.92 1.21
CA PHE A 25 -3.17 -1.28 -0.01
C PHE A 25 -2.27 -2.26 -0.77
N GLN A 26 -2.84 -2.94 -1.76
CA GLN A 26 -2.10 -3.87 -2.62
C GLN A 26 -1.75 -3.26 -3.96
N PHE A 27 -0.45 -3.21 -4.30
CA PHE A 27 -0.01 -2.65 -5.57
C PHE A 27 1.39 -3.13 -6.02
N PRO A 28 1.65 -3.24 -7.33
CA PRO A 28 3.01 -3.40 -7.84
C PRO A 28 3.81 -2.11 -7.65
N LEU A 29 5.08 -2.22 -7.28
CA LEU A 29 5.97 -1.08 -7.11
C LEU A 29 6.35 -0.49 -8.47
N PHE A 30 5.79 0.66 -8.81
CA PHE A 30 6.05 1.39 -10.05
C PHE A 30 6.89 2.62 -9.74
N TRP A 31 8.10 2.68 -10.31
CA TRP A 31 9.05 3.77 -10.06
C TRP A 31 9.16 4.14 -8.58
N TYR A 32 9.38 3.11 -7.75
CA TYR A 32 9.60 3.23 -6.30
C TYR A 32 8.39 3.80 -5.52
N SER A 33 7.20 3.76 -6.12
CA SER A 33 5.95 4.21 -5.52
C SER A 33 4.78 3.33 -5.97
N SER A 34 3.56 3.71 -5.58
CA SER A 34 2.33 3.11 -6.07
C SER A 34 1.99 3.56 -7.50
N PRO A 35 1.19 2.78 -8.25
CA PRO A 35 0.63 3.21 -9.52
C PRO A 35 -0.22 4.48 -9.37
N SER A 36 -0.28 5.29 -10.43
CA SER A 36 -1.00 6.58 -10.43
C SER A 36 -2.47 6.46 -10.04
N VAL A 37 -3.13 5.35 -10.38
CA VAL A 37 -4.54 5.10 -10.00
C VAL A 37 -4.73 5.01 -8.49
N LEU A 38 -3.75 4.44 -7.74
CA LEU A 38 -3.85 4.40 -6.28
C LEU A 38 -3.60 5.79 -5.68
N LYS A 39 -2.68 6.57 -6.25
CA LYS A 39 -2.48 7.95 -5.81
C LYS A 39 -3.73 8.81 -6.04
N MET A 40 -4.39 8.63 -7.19
CA MET A 40 -5.67 9.27 -7.48
C MET A 40 -6.75 8.86 -6.49
N TYR A 41 -6.86 7.58 -6.15
CA TYR A 41 -7.77 7.08 -5.11
C TYR A 41 -7.50 7.78 -3.77
N GLN A 42 -6.24 7.83 -3.33
CA GLN A 42 -5.84 8.51 -2.10
C GLN A 42 -6.27 9.98 -2.11
N ASP A 43 -6.02 10.70 -3.21
CA ASP A 43 -6.32 12.12 -3.32
C ASP A 43 -7.82 12.45 -3.32
N ASN A 44 -8.66 11.54 -3.80
CA ASN A 44 -10.11 11.75 -3.89
C ASN A 44 -10.87 11.18 -2.68
N VAL A 45 -10.52 9.96 -2.24
CA VAL A 45 -11.28 9.23 -1.22
C VAL A 45 -10.86 9.62 0.20
N LEU A 46 -9.56 9.83 0.45
CA LEU A 46 -9.03 10.18 1.77
C LEU A 46 -9.18 11.69 2.04
N ALA A 47 -10.40 12.20 1.94
CA ALA A 47 -10.71 13.62 1.97
C ALA A 47 -10.73 14.23 3.38
N TYR A 48 -10.55 15.56 3.43
CA TYR A 48 -10.77 16.35 4.64
C TYR A 48 -12.21 16.19 5.14
N GLY A 49 -12.37 16.07 6.46
CA GLY A 49 -13.66 15.86 7.12
C GLY A 49 -14.12 14.40 7.12
N PHE A 50 -13.47 13.54 6.33
CA PHE A 50 -13.68 12.09 6.32
C PHE A 50 -12.51 11.32 6.94
N ALA A 51 -11.35 11.32 6.27
CA ALA A 51 -10.18 10.55 6.67
C ALA A 51 -9.25 11.33 7.62
N TYR A 52 -9.23 12.66 7.50
CA TYR A 52 -8.43 13.56 8.34
C TYR A 52 -9.11 14.93 8.49
N GLY A 53 -8.53 15.82 9.30
CA GLY A 53 -9.05 17.19 9.48
C GLY A 53 -9.92 17.34 10.73
N SER A 54 -10.72 18.40 10.80
CA SER A 54 -11.48 18.77 12.01
C SER A 54 -12.46 17.70 12.49
N THR A 55 -13.14 17.04 11.55
CA THR A 55 -14.12 15.98 11.83
C THR A 55 -13.69 14.60 11.31
N GLY A 56 -12.62 14.53 10.50
CA GLY A 56 -12.22 13.31 9.81
C GLY A 56 -11.56 12.31 10.74
N LYS A 57 -12.32 11.30 11.16
CA LYS A 57 -11.90 10.22 12.04
C LYS A 57 -12.33 8.84 11.55
N ALA A 58 -12.82 8.74 10.31
CA ALA A 58 -13.44 7.53 9.80
C ALA A 58 -12.48 6.33 9.77
N LEU A 59 -11.17 6.59 9.74
CA LEU A 59 -10.13 5.55 9.68
C LEU A 59 -9.38 5.33 11.00
N ASN A 60 -9.71 6.09 12.05
CA ASN A 60 -8.99 6.01 13.32
C ASN A 60 -9.09 4.61 13.92
N GLY A 61 -7.96 4.03 14.32
CA GLY A 61 -7.86 2.71 14.94
C GLY A 61 -8.02 1.53 13.98
N LYS A 62 -8.27 1.76 12.68
CA LYS A 62 -8.27 0.70 11.67
C LYS A 62 -6.85 0.26 11.37
N LYS A 63 -6.66 -1.02 11.06
CA LYS A 63 -5.34 -1.55 10.67
C LYS A 63 -5.04 -1.23 9.21
N MET A 64 -3.83 -0.77 8.91
CA MET A 64 -3.38 -0.52 7.55
C MET A 64 -2.25 -1.46 7.17
N LEU A 65 -2.47 -2.29 6.14
CA LEU A 65 -1.45 -3.17 5.58
C LEU A 65 -1.04 -2.68 4.19
N VAL A 66 0.25 -2.61 3.93
CA VAL A 66 0.80 -2.39 2.58
C VAL A 66 1.30 -3.72 2.04
N CYS A 67 0.76 -4.15 0.90
CA CYS A 67 1.16 -5.35 0.18
C CYS A 67 1.75 -4.94 -1.16
N THR A 68 3.05 -5.11 -1.37
CA THR A 68 3.69 -4.68 -2.62
C THR A 68 4.54 -5.76 -3.26
N SER A 69 4.61 -5.72 -4.59
CA SER A 69 5.48 -6.59 -5.37
C SER A 69 6.52 -5.81 -6.14
N THR A 70 7.75 -6.32 -6.19
CA THR A 70 8.87 -5.68 -6.90
C THR A 70 9.32 -6.47 -8.10
N GLY A 71 9.72 -5.78 -9.16
CA GLY A 71 10.36 -6.41 -10.31
C GLY A 71 11.80 -6.89 -9.99
N GLY A 72 12.55 -6.10 -9.22
CA GLY A 72 13.90 -6.43 -8.80
C GLY A 72 13.93 -7.40 -7.60
N PRO A 73 15.07 -8.07 -7.36
CA PRO A 73 15.24 -8.94 -6.21
C PRO A 73 15.47 -8.11 -4.93
N VAL A 74 15.45 -8.74 -3.75
CA VAL A 74 15.53 -8.05 -2.45
C VAL A 74 16.84 -7.27 -2.27
N GLU A 75 17.93 -7.75 -2.86
CA GLU A 75 19.27 -7.17 -2.79
C GLU A 75 19.38 -5.82 -3.52
N ALA A 76 18.41 -5.47 -4.38
CA ALA A 76 18.36 -4.17 -5.04
C ALA A 76 17.88 -3.05 -4.10
N TYR A 77 17.27 -3.39 -2.96
CA TYR A 77 16.63 -2.44 -2.04
C TYR A 77 17.43 -2.29 -0.75
N GLN A 78 18.68 -1.85 -0.88
CA GLN A 78 19.62 -1.67 0.22
C GLN A 78 20.04 -0.19 0.32
N PRO A 79 20.31 0.33 1.54
CA PRO A 79 20.73 1.73 1.73
C PRO A 79 22.02 2.09 0.98
N ASP A 80 22.94 1.14 0.85
CA ASP A 80 24.22 1.31 0.15
C ASP A 80 24.11 1.19 -1.38
N GLY A 81 22.90 0.98 -1.89
CA GLY A 81 22.65 0.73 -3.31
C GLY A 81 22.89 -0.70 -3.74
N GLY A 82 23.25 -1.62 -2.84
CA GLY A 82 23.44 -3.03 -3.14
C GLY A 82 24.46 -3.26 -4.26
N ASN A 83 23.99 -3.66 -5.45
CA ASN A 83 24.85 -3.83 -6.64
C ASN A 83 24.73 -2.64 -7.60
N LYS A 84 25.40 -2.71 -8.77
CA LYS A 84 25.41 -1.64 -9.79
C LYS A 84 24.03 -1.11 -10.24
N ASN A 85 22.95 -1.86 -9.98
CA ASN A 85 21.57 -1.51 -10.34
C ASN A 85 20.64 -1.32 -9.13
N GLY A 86 21.16 -1.27 -7.89
CA GLY A 86 20.30 -1.08 -6.74
C GLY A 86 19.92 0.39 -6.52
N THR A 87 19.03 0.58 -5.56
CA THR A 87 18.18 1.77 -5.49
C THR A 87 18.69 2.86 -4.54
N GLY A 88 19.66 2.53 -3.69
CA GLY A 88 20.18 3.41 -2.64
C GLY A 88 19.20 3.65 -1.50
N ALA A 89 18.15 2.84 -1.40
CA ALA A 89 17.14 2.90 -0.35
C ALA A 89 16.51 1.53 -0.11
N THR A 90 16.08 1.29 1.12
CA THR A 90 15.22 0.17 1.47
C THR A 90 13.80 0.40 0.99
N LEU A 91 13.03 -0.68 0.83
CA LEU A 91 11.60 -0.54 0.58
C LEU A 91 10.87 0.16 1.72
N ASP A 92 11.32 0.03 2.98
CA ASP A 92 10.70 0.72 4.11
C ASP A 92 10.88 2.24 4.03
N GLU A 93 12.05 2.70 3.58
CA GLU A 93 12.29 4.11 3.29
C GLU A 93 11.40 4.60 2.14
N MET A 94 11.29 3.83 1.06
CA MET A 94 10.41 4.16 -0.07
C MET A 94 8.93 4.23 0.33
N MET A 95 8.49 3.42 1.29
CA MET A 95 7.11 3.40 1.78
C MET A 95 6.81 4.46 2.86
N THR A 96 7.74 5.39 3.12
CA THR A 96 7.53 6.50 4.07
C THR A 96 6.25 7.30 3.80
N PRO A 97 5.86 7.63 2.56
CA PRO A 97 4.59 8.32 2.29
C PRO A 97 3.36 7.56 2.83
N PHE A 98 3.34 6.23 2.74
CA PHE A 98 2.26 5.41 3.30
C PHE A 98 2.26 5.43 4.84
N ARG A 99 3.44 5.38 5.48
CA ARG A 99 3.54 5.54 6.94
C ARG A 99 3.04 6.90 7.42
N CYS A 100 3.39 7.97 6.69
CA CYS A 100 2.90 9.32 6.97
C CYS A 100 1.38 9.41 6.79
N MET A 101 0.83 8.86 5.70
CA MET A 101 -0.60 8.81 5.43
C MET A 101 -1.35 8.04 6.53
N CYS A 102 -0.84 6.87 6.93
CA CYS A 102 -1.39 6.07 8.03
C CYS A 102 -1.49 6.88 9.33
N ARG A 103 -0.40 7.56 9.70
CA ARG A 103 -0.36 8.40 10.89
C ARG A 103 -1.34 9.57 10.82
N LEU A 104 -1.44 10.24 9.67
CA LEU A 104 -2.35 11.38 9.47
C LEU A 104 -3.82 10.97 9.61
N THR A 105 -4.15 9.77 9.12
CA THR A 105 -5.52 9.22 9.11
C THR A 105 -5.87 8.42 10.37
N GLY A 106 -4.97 8.35 11.34
CA GLY A 106 -5.19 7.69 12.62
C GLY A 106 -5.22 6.16 12.56
N MET A 107 -4.77 5.55 11.45
CA MET A 107 -4.69 4.10 11.30
C MET A 107 -3.45 3.51 12.01
N GLU A 108 -3.48 2.20 12.21
CA GLU A 108 -2.39 1.41 12.80
C GLU A 108 -1.59 0.68 11.71
N TYR A 109 -0.36 1.12 11.48
CA TYR A 109 0.50 0.58 10.43
C TYR A 109 0.98 -0.84 10.77
N GLN A 110 0.62 -1.82 9.97
CA GLN A 110 1.03 -3.22 10.12
C GLN A 110 2.33 -3.50 9.38
N THR A 111 3.00 -4.61 9.74
CA THR A 111 4.19 -5.09 9.02
C THR A 111 3.86 -5.33 7.54
N PRO A 112 4.51 -4.64 6.58
CA PRO A 112 4.19 -4.79 5.17
C PRO A 112 4.45 -6.19 4.63
N PHE A 113 3.58 -6.65 3.72
CA PHE A 113 3.81 -7.85 2.94
C PHE A 113 4.53 -7.52 1.63
N ARG A 114 5.55 -8.30 1.28
CA ARG A 114 6.41 -8.02 0.11
C ARG A 114 6.71 -9.27 -0.68
N THR A 115 6.50 -9.19 -1.99
CA THR A 115 6.97 -10.21 -2.94
C THR A 115 8.04 -9.62 -3.84
N HIS A 116 9.25 -10.18 -3.81
CA HIS A 116 10.37 -9.71 -4.61
C HIS A 116 10.58 -10.54 -5.87
N GLY A 117 11.25 -9.96 -6.87
CA GLY A 117 11.61 -10.67 -8.10
C GLY A 117 10.41 -11.17 -8.89
N ALA A 118 9.30 -10.45 -8.90
CA ALA A 118 8.03 -10.89 -9.49
C ALA A 118 8.11 -11.22 -11.00
N ARG A 119 9.17 -10.80 -11.70
CA ARG A 119 9.42 -11.16 -13.11
C ARG A 119 10.02 -12.56 -13.31
N VAL A 120 10.61 -13.13 -12.27
CA VAL A 120 11.44 -14.35 -12.34
C VAL A 120 11.10 -15.36 -11.24
N ILE A 121 10.11 -15.07 -10.40
CA ILE A 121 9.60 -16.00 -9.39
C ILE A 121 9.04 -17.26 -10.10
N SER A 122 9.37 -18.45 -9.60
CA SER A 122 8.80 -19.69 -10.13
C SER A 122 7.34 -19.85 -9.71
N ASP A 123 6.61 -20.74 -10.37
CA ASP A 123 5.21 -21.04 -10.02
C ASP A 123 5.09 -21.55 -8.57
N GLU A 124 6.02 -22.39 -8.13
CA GLU A 124 6.07 -22.87 -6.74
C GLU A 124 6.37 -21.73 -5.76
N GLY A 125 7.30 -20.83 -6.12
CA GLY A 125 7.62 -19.65 -5.33
C GLY A 125 6.43 -18.70 -5.21
N LEU A 126 5.69 -18.52 -6.30
CA LEU A 126 4.48 -17.69 -6.32
C LEU A 126 3.37 -18.31 -5.48
N ALA A 127 3.13 -19.62 -5.59
CA ALA A 127 2.17 -20.33 -4.75
C ALA A 127 2.50 -20.16 -3.26
N ALA A 128 3.77 -20.33 -2.88
CA ALA A 128 4.20 -20.12 -1.49
C ALA A 128 4.04 -18.66 -1.02
N GLN A 129 4.12 -17.68 -1.91
CA GLN A 129 3.82 -16.28 -1.57
C GLN A 129 2.32 -16.04 -1.41
N CYS A 130 1.48 -16.68 -2.22
CA CYS A 130 0.02 -16.62 -2.06
C CYS A 130 -0.41 -17.18 -0.70
N ASP A 131 0.14 -18.32 -0.27
CA ASP A 131 -0.18 -18.91 1.03
C ASP A 131 0.20 -17.95 2.17
N LYS A 132 1.43 -17.42 2.14
CA LYS A 132 1.90 -16.44 3.13
C LYS A 132 1.07 -15.14 3.13
N TYR A 133 0.62 -14.69 1.96
CA TYR A 133 -0.23 -13.51 1.85
C TYR A 133 -1.57 -13.73 2.57
N VAL A 134 -2.21 -14.89 2.34
CA VAL A 134 -3.47 -15.25 3.01
C VAL A 134 -3.26 -15.32 4.52
N GLU A 135 -2.22 -16.00 4.98
CA GLU A 135 -1.87 -16.07 6.42
C GLU A 135 -1.67 -14.67 7.02
N THR A 136 -0.96 -13.78 6.31
CA THR A 136 -0.68 -12.42 6.77
C THR A 136 -1.95 -11.61 6.92
N VAL A 137 -2.86 -11.67 5.93
CA VAL A 137 -4.11 -10.90 5.97
C VAL A 137 -5.07 -11.44 7.02
N LEU A 138 -5.17 -12.76 7.17
CA LEU A 138 -6.07 -13.39 8.17
C LEU A 138 -5.59 -13.23 9.62
N ALA A 139 -4.33 -12.87 9.83
CA ALA A 139 -3.79 -12.60 11.16
C ALA A 139 -4.09 -11.17 11.68
N LEU A 140 -4.73 -10.32 10.86
CA LEU A 140 -5.11 -8.94 11.21
C LEU A 140 -6.57 -8.87 11.67
#